data_AF-A0A2V9URZ7-F1
#
_entry.id   AF-A0A2V9URZ7-F1
#
_cell.length_a   1.000
_cell.length_b   1.000
_cell.length_c   1.000
_cell.angle_alpha   90.00
_cell.angle_beta   90.00
_cell.angle_gamma   90.00
#
_symmetry.space_group_name_H-M   'P 1'
#
loop_
_entity.id
_entity.type
_entity.pdbx_description
1 polymer ?
#
loop_
_entity_poly.entity_id
_entity_poly.type
_entity_poly.pdbx_seq_one_letter_code
_entity_poly.pdbx_strand_id
1 'polypeptide(L)'
;MKPAIDVASSVSHDPYQKTVCCLRCEQKLERYQLMRVSLVPNGRHGHAILSCPKCGHVEFVSESSPLLQSLELISVDTGDGD
;
A
#
# COMPACT_ATOMS: atom_id res chain seq x y z
N MET A 1 -22.20 -33.25 -13.54
CA MET A 1 -21.41 -32.13 -14.10
C MET A 1 -21.59 -30.93 -13.17
N LYS A 2 -20.49 -30.36 -12.65
CA LYS A 2 -20.50 -29.23 -11.73
C LYS A 2 -20.57 -27.91 -12.52
N PRO A 3 -21.38 -26.91 -12.15
CA PRO A 3 -21.21 -25.57 -12.68
C PRO A 3 -20.03 -24.89 -11.97
N ALA A 4 -19.20 -24.20 -12.76
CA ALA A 4 -18.14 -23.34 -12.27
C ALA A 4 -18.78 -22.11 -11.60
N ILE A 5 -18.47 -21.91 -10.32
CA ILE A 5 -18.82 -20.68 -9.61
C ILE A 5 -17.82 -19.61 -10.01
N ASP A 6 -18.25 -18.72 -10.91
CA ASP A 6 -17.60 -17.44 -11.14
C ASP A 6 -17.73 -16.61 -9.86
N VAL A 7 -16.71 -16.68 -9.00
CA VAL A 7 -16.56 -15.77 -7.87
C VAL A 7 -16.14 -14.43 -8.47
N ALA A 8 -17.12 -13.71 -9.02
CA ALA A 8 -17.02 -12.28 -9.17
C ALA A 8 -16.84 -11.71 -7.76
N SER A 9 -15.60 -11.43 -7.38
CA SER A 9 -15.25 -10.69 -6.18
C SER A 9 -15.99 -9.35 -6.22
N SER A 10 -17.19 -9.34 -5.64
CA SER A 10 -17.94 -8.13 -5.33
C SER A 10 -17.17 -7.39 -4.24
N VAL A 11 -16.15 -6.64 -4.66
CA VAL A 11 -15.55 -5.60 -3.84
C VAL A 11 -16.65 -4.57 -3.64
N SER A 12 -17.34 -4.69 -2.51
CA SER A 12 -18.29 -3.70 -2.02
C SER A 12 -17.61 -2.34 -2.03
N HIS A 13 -18.01 -1.47 -2.96
CA HIS A 13 -17.64 -0.06 -2.95
C HIS A 13 -18.38 0.59 -1.77
N ASP A 14 -17.77 0.55 -0.59
CA ASP A 14 -18.25 1.31 0.55
C ASP A 14 -18.09 2.81 0.22
N PRO A 15 -19.16 3.62 0.23
CA PRO A 15 -19.10 5.03 -0.13
C PRO A 15 -18.26 5.88 0.84
N TYR A 16 -17.79 5.30 1.96
CA TYR A 16 -16.89 5.94 2.91
C TYR A 16 -15.44 5.43 2.85
N GLN A 17 -15.07 4.65 1.83
CA GLN A 17 -13.67 4.32 1.59
C GLN A 17 -12.88 5.61 1.30
N LYS A 18 -12.14 6.08 2.31
CA LYS A 18 -11.17 7.16 2.15
C LYS A 18 -10.08 6.68 1.19
N THR A 19 -10.08 7.22 -0.02
CA THR A 19 -9.02 6.96 -1.00
C THR A 19 -7.80 7.81 -0.67
N VAL A 20 -6.62 7.20 -0.76
CA VAL A 20 -5.36 7.94 -0.65
C VAL A 20 -5.00 8.43 -2.05
N CYS A 21 -4.67 9.72 -2.17
CA CYS A 21 -4.33 10.35 -3.44
C CYS A 21 -2.96 11.00 -3.34
N CYS A 22 -2.22 10.98 -4.45
CA CYS A 22 -0.95 11.67 -4.57
C CYS A 22 -1.14 13.18 -4.41
N LEU A 23 -0.38 13.80 -3.51
CA LEU A 23 -0.47 15.24 -3.23
C LEU A 23 -0.03 16.13 -4.40
N ARG A 24 0.66 15.59 -5.42
CA ARG A 24 1.12 16.38 -6.58
C ARG A 24 0.18 16.38 -7.77
N CYS A 25 -0.47 15.26 -8.05
CA CYS A 25 -1.22 15.09 -9.29
C CYS A 25 -2.60 14.46 -9.08
N GLU A 26 -3.00 14.31 -7.82
CA GLU A 26 -4.29 13.78 -7.36
C GLU A 26 -4.58 12.35 -7.85
N GLN A 27 -3.57 11.67 -8.39
CA GLN A 27 -3.68 10.28 -8.80
C GLN A 27 -3.95 9.41 -7.57
N LYS A 28 -5.01 8.60 -7.65
CA LYS A 28 -5.32 7.59 -6.63
C LYS A 28 -4.13 6.66 -6.44
N LEU A 29 -3.73 6.48 -5.19
CA LEU A 29 -2.74 5.51 -4.75
C LEU A 29 -3.49 4.30 -4.23
N GLU A 30 -3.09 3.13 -4.67
CA GLU A 30 -3.71 1.86 -4.29
C GLU A 30 -2.71 0.92 -3.63
N ARG A 31 -1.43 1.26 -3.67
CA ARG A 31 -0.33 0.39 -3.26
C ARG A 31 0.68 1.12 -2.41
N TYR A 32 1.27 0.40 -1.47
CA TYR A 32 2.34 0.90 -0.60
C TYR A 32 3.42 -0.16 -0.39
N GLN A 33 4.62 0.27 -0.01
CA GLN A 33 5.73 -0.61 0.30
C GLN A 33 6.15 -0.40 1.76
N LEU A 34 6.26 -1.47 2.55
CA LEU A 34 6.81 -1.36 3.90
C LEU A 34 8.33 -1.26 3.84
N MET A 35 8.88 -0.22 4.46
CA MET A 35 10.30 -0.06 4.66
C MET A 35 10.59 -0.22 6.16
N ARG A 36 11.00 -1.44 6.53
CA ARG A 36 11.49 -1.75 7.88
C ARG A 36 13.00 -1.52 7.93
N VAL A 37 13.43 -0.26 7.84
CA VAL A 37 14.84 0.05 8.10
C VAL A 37 15.03 0.17 9.60
N SER A 38 15.61 -0.85 10.22
CA SER A 38 16.08 -0.77 11.61
C SER A 38 17.36 0.07 11.69
N LEU A 39 17.27 1.37 11.39
CA LEU A 39 18.40 2.30 11.52
C LEU A 39 18.59 2.81 12.95
N VAL A 40 17.68 2.46 13.87
CA VAL A 40 17.73 2.91 15.26
C VAL A 40 17.60 1.69 16.18
N PRO A 41 18.57 1.44 17.10
CA PRO A 41 18.61 0.23 17.91
C PRO A 41 17.43 0.06 18.87
N ASN A 42 16.63 1.10 19.13
CA ASN A 42 15.53 1.10 20.11
C ASN A 42 14.16 1.58 19.59
N GLY A 43 13.98 1.75 18.28
CA GLY A 43 12.73 2.26 17.72
C GLY A 43 12.14 1.34 16.66
N ARG A 44 11.16 0.51 17.03
CA ARG A 44 10.32 -0.24 16.06
C ARG A 44 9.28 0.69 15.43
N HIS A 45 9.74 1.70 14.70
CA HIS A 45 8.85 2.56 13.92
C HIS A 45 9.11 2.26 12.45
N GLY A 46 8.36 1.30 11.89
CA GLY A 46 8.36 1.06 10.46
C GLY A 46 7.67 2.21 9.72
N HIS A 47 8.14 2.48 8.51
CA HIS A 47 7.51 3.42 7.60
C HIS A 47 6.95 2.68 6.41
N ALA A 48 5.89 3.23 5.83
CA ALA A 48 5.34 2.83 4.55
C ALA A 48 5.62 3.91 3.51
N ILE A 49 6.02 3.47 2.33
CA ILE A 49 6.31 4.32 1.18
C ILE A 49 5.14 4.20 0.21
N LEU A 50 4.60 5.35 -0.17
CA LEU A 50 3.57 5.48 -1.20
C LEU A 50 4.21 6.10 -2.43
N SER A 51 4.22 5.36 -3.53
CA SER A 51 4.81 5.81 -4.79
C SER A 51 3.73 6.06 -5.82
N CYS A 52 3.65 7.28 -6.34
CA CYS A 52 2.69 7.64 -7.37
C CYS A 52 3.12 7.05 -8.74
N PRO A 53 2.29 6.20 -9.37
CA PRO A 53 2.65 5.60 -10.66
C PRO A 53 2.60 6.60 -11.83
N LYS A 54 1.95 7.76 -11.64
CA LYS A 54 1.78 8.78 -12.67
C LYS A 54 2.93 9.79 -12.72
N CYS A 55 3.37 10.30 -11.57
CA CYS A 55 4.35 11.38 -11.51
C CYS A 55 5.64 11.03 -10.74
N GLY A 56 5.74 9.81 -10.20
CA GLY A 56 6.89 9.36 -9.42
C GLY A 56 7.04 10.06 -8.07
N HIS A 57 6.04 10.80 -7.59
CA HIS A 57 6.07 11.39 -6.25
C HIS A 57 6.04 10.30 -5.19
N VAL A 58 6.85 10.47 -4.16
CA VAL A 58 7.01 9.52 -3.06
C VAL A 58 6.60 10.18 -1.76
N GLU A 59 5.74 9.52 -0.99
CA GLU A 59 5.23 9.98 0.30
C GLU A 59 5.54 8.92 1.37
N PHE A 60 5.87 9.38 2.57
CA PHE A 60 6.18 8.52 3.71
C PHE A 60 5.08 8.64 4.76
N VAL A 61 4.55 7.50 5.19
CA VAL A 61 3.57 7.43 6.27
C VAL A 61 4.02 6.40 7.30
N SER A 62 3.55 6.51 8.54
CA SER A 62 3.83 5.50 9.56
C SER A 62 3.20 4.16 9.17
N GLU A 63 3.86 3.04 9.48
CA GLU A 63 3.28 1.70 9.24
C GLU A 63 1.97 1.46 10.02
N SER A 64 1.74 2.22 11.10
CA SER A 64 0.51 2.19 11.89
C SER A 64 -0.57 3.14 11.36
N SER A 65 -0.36 3.78 10.22
CA SER A 65 -1.31 4.74 9.65
C SER A 65 -2.60 4.03 9.21
N PRO A 66 -3.78 4.52 9.62
CA PRO A 66 -5.06 3.95 9.16
C PRO A 66 -5.26 4.09 7.65
N LEU A 67 -4.50 4.97 6.99
CA LEU A 67 -4.50 5.14 5.53
C LEU A 67 -4.05 3.88 4.78
N LEU A 68 -3.23 3.03 5.40
CA LEU A 68 -2.74 1.80 4.78
C LEU A 68 -3.81 0.70 4.71
N GLN A 69 -4.90 0.82 5.47
CA GLN A 69 -5.98 -0.20 5.49
C GLN A 69 -6.73 -0.28 4.16
N SER A 70 -6.75 0.80 3.37
CA SER A 70 -7.36 0.85 2.05
C SER A 70 -6.37 0.60 0.91
N LEU A 71 -5.10 0.29 1.23
CA LEU A 71 -4.01 0.13 0.27
C LEU A 71 -3.46 -1.30 0.30
N GLU A 72 -2.98 -1.75 -0.86
CA GLU A 72 -2.36 -3.05 -1.05
C GLU A 72 -0.85 -2.96 -0.72
N LEU A 73 -0.38 -3.85 0.15
CA LEU A 73 1.03 -3.98 0.46
C LEU A 73 1.76 -4.66 -0.71
N ILE A 74 2.70 -3.95 -1.31
CA ILE A 74 3.69 -4.52 -2.22
C ILE A 74 4.77 -5.17 -1.35
N SER A 75 4.77 -6.50 -1.31
CA SER A 75 5.94 -7.25 -0.86
C SER A 75 7.05 -7.09 -1.90
N VAL A 76 8.02 -6.23 -1.61
CA VAL A 76 9.30 -6.36 -2.30
C VAL A 76 10.02 -7.55 -1.71
N ASP A 77 10.13 -8.60 -2.50
CA ASP A 77 11.11 -9.65 -2.25
C ASP A 77 12.48 -8.97 -2.42
N THR A 78 13.02 -8.46 -1.31
CA THR A 78 14.38 -7.94 -1.31
C THR A 78 15.25 -9.19 -1.28
N GLY A 79 15.42 -9.78 -2.46
CA GLY A 79 16.21 -10.98 -2.67
C GLY A 79 17.59 -10.78 -2.07
N ASP A 80 17.89 -11.67 -1.14
CA ASP A 80 19.22 -12.08 -0.72
C ASP A 80 20.19 -12.10 -1.91
N GLY A 81 21.32 -11.41 -1.81
CA GLY A 81 22.29 -11.31 -2.90
C GLY A 81 23.49 -10.41 -2.63
N ASP A 82 24.28 -10.72 -1.60
CA ASP A 82 25.75 -10.90 -1.64
C ASP A 82 26.26 -11.45 -0.29
#